data_AF-A0AAY4CM78-F1
#
_entry.id   AF-A0AAY4CM78-F1
#
_cell.length_a   1.000
_cell.length_b   1.000
_cell.length_c   1.000
_cell.angle_alpha   90.00
_cell.angle_beta   90.00
_cell.angle_gamma   90.00
#
_symmetry.space_group_name_H-M   'P 1'
#
loop_
_entity.id
_entity.type
_entity.pdbx_description
1 polymer ?
#
loop_
_entity_poly.entity_id
_entity_poly.type
_entity_poly.pdbx_seq_one_letter_code
_entity_poly.pdbx_strand_id
1 'polypeptide(L)' 'MYRQLLEVSRRTLTTSARRQVNKVPEKQRIFQENNGVPVHLKGGAGDAILYRSTMALTVLGTGYALYELISAALPKKKV' A
#
# COMPACT_ATOMS: atom_id res chain seq x y z
N MET A 1 -39.51 33.01 -24.48
CA MET A 1 -38.16 33.55 -24.23
C MET A 1 -37.53 33.00 -22.95
N TYR A 2 -38.10 33.22 -21.74
CA TYR A 2 -37.52 32.72 -20.48
C TYR A 2 -37.35 31.19 -20.37
N ARG A 3 -38.26 30.40 -20.95
CA ARG A 3 -38.16 28.93 -20.91
C ARG A 3 -36.98 28.36 -21.72
N GLN A 4 -36.61 29.02 -22.82
CA GLN A 4 -35.47 28.61 -23.64
C GLN A 4 -34.14 28.87 -22.92
N LEU A 5 -34.04 29.93 -22.13
CA LEU A 5 -32.86 30.21 -21.31
C LEU A 5 -32.66 29.16 -20.21
N LEU A 6 -33.74 28.73 -19.56
CA LEU A 6 -33.71 27.63 -18.59
C LEU A 6 -33.29 26.31 -19.22
N GLU A 7 -33.70 26.05 -20.46
CA GLU A 7 -33.35 24.84 -21.20
C GLU A 7 -31.89 24.83 -21.66
N VAL A 8 -31.36 25.98 -22.09
CA VAL A 8 -29.94 26.17 -22.42
C VAL A 8 -29.06 26.07 -21.17
N SER A 9 -29.51 26.60 -20.03
CA SER A 9 -28.84 26.45 -18.73
C SER A 9 -28.87 25.02 -18.19
N ARG A 10 -29.89 24.24 -18.55
CA ARG A 10 -30.04 22.81 -18.21
C ARG A 10 -29.27 21.88 -19.13
N ARG A 11 -28.56 22.38 -20.15
CA ARG A 11 -27.58 21.58 -20.87
C ARG A 11 -26.50 21.16 -19.88
N THR A 12 -26.70 19.95 -19.38
CA THR A 12 -25.87 19.21 -18.45
C THR A 12 -24.41 19.48 -18.77
N LEU A 13 -23.69 20.11 -17.83
CA LEU A 13 -22.24 20.08 -17.80
C LEU A 13 -21.83 18.62 -17.56
N THR A 14 -21.88 17.80 -18.61
CA THR A 14 -21.30 16.46 -18.62
C THR A 14 -19.79 16.65 -18.64
N THR A 15 -19.23 16.85 -17.46
CA THR A 15 -17.79 16.75 -17.24
C THR A 15 -17.36 15.32 -17.55
N SER A 16 -16.42 15.18 -18.48
CA SER A 16 -15.78 13.91 -18.85
C SER A 16 -14.79 13.43 -17.79
N ALA A 17 -14.59 14.18 -16.69
CA ALA A 17 -13.79 13.73 -15.57
C ALA A 17 -14.47 12.51 -14.94
N ARG A 18 -13.77 11.36 -14.95
CA ARG A 18 -14.18 10.17 -14.18
C ARG A 18 -14.57 10.63 -12.78
N ARG A 19 -15.85 10.47 -12.44
CA ARG A 19 -16.35 10.75 -11.09
C ARG A 19 -15.56 9.86 -10.14
N GLN A 20 -14.65 10.45 -9.36
CA GLN A 20 -13.92 9.70 -8.36
C GLN A 20 -14.91 9.39 -7.24
N VAL A 21 -15.51 8.20 -7.29
CA VAL A 21 -16.51 7.76 -6.32
C VAL A 21 -15.80 7.51 -4.98
N ASN A 22 -16.42 7.96 -3.89
CA ASN A 22 -15.90 7.73 -2.55
C ASN A 22 -15.84 6.22 -2.25
N LYS A 23 -14.63 5.70 -2.03
CA LYS A 23 -14.38 4.29 -1.68
C LYS A 23 -14.09 4.05 -0.19
N VAL A 24 -14.17 5.09 0.64
CA VAL A 24 -13.94 4.99 2.09
C VAL A 24 -14.85 3.95 2.74
N PRO A 25 -16.17 3.88 2.45
CA PRO A 25 -17.03 2.87 3.06
C PRO A 25 -16.61 1.43 2.73
N GLU A 26 -16.15 1.17 1.49
CA GLU A 26 -15.65 -0.15 1.09
C GLU A 26 -14.40 -0.54 1.89
N LYS A 27 -13.46 0.40 2.06
CA LYS A 27 -12.23 0.17 2.81
C LYS A 27 -12.50 0.03 4.31
N GLN A 28 -13.40 0.84 4.88
CA GLN A 28 -13.84 0.70 6.27
C GLN A 28 -14.41 -0.70 6.51
N ARG A 29 -15.26 -1.21 5.62
CA ARG A 29 -15.80 -2.58 5.73
C ARG A 29 -14.70 -3.64 5.78
N ILE A 30 -13.70 -3.55 4.91
CA ILE A 30 -12.58 -4.52 4.85
C ILE A 30 -11.75 -4.46 6.14
N PHE A 31 -11.35 -3.26 6.57
CA PHE A 31 -10.46 -3.12 7.72
C PHE A 31 -11.15 -3.31 9.08
N GLN A 32 -12.48 -3.15 9.14
CA GLN A 32 -13.29 -3.36 10.35
C GLN A 32 -13.93 -4.76 10.41
N GLU A 33 -13.76 -5.60 9.39
CA GLU A 33 -14.24 -6.98 9.43
C GLU A 33 -13.65 -7.73 10.63
N ASN A 34 -14.50 -8.33 11.46
CA ASN A 34 -14.08 -9.02 12.68
C ASN A 34 -13.61 -10.47 12.39
N ASN A 35 -12.54 -10.60 11.60
CA ASN A 35 -11.96 -11.88 11.17
C ASN A 35 -10.66 -12.23 11.93
N GLY A 36 -10.29 -11.47 12.96
CA GLY A 36 -9.07 -11.71 13.75
C GLY A 36 -7.74 -11.42 13.05
N VAL A 37 -7.74 -11.03 11.77
CA VAL A 37 -6.52 -10.71 11.02
C VAL A 37 -5.92 -9.40 11.56
N PRO A 38 -4.60 -9.37 11.86
CA PRO A 38 -3.94 -8.15 12.33
C PRO A 38 -3.91 -7.06 11.25
N VAL A 39 -3.87 -5.78 11.68
CA VAL A 39 -4.02 -4.63 10.78
C VAL A 39 -3.01 -4.58 9.62
N HIS A 40 -1.78 -5.06 9.83
CA HIS A 40 -0.71 -5.06 8.83
C HIS A 40 -0.82 -6.17 7.78
N LEU A 41 -1.80 -7.08 7.91
CA LEU A 41 -2.14 -8.11 6.91
C LEU A 41 -3.58 -7.97 6.40
N LYS A 42 -4.32 -6.97 6.89
CA LYS A 42 -5.76 -6.82 6.70
C LYS A 42 -6.14 -6.48 5.26
N GLY A 43 -5.21 -5.92 4.48
CA GLY A 43 -5.34 -5.67 3.05
C GLY A 43 -5.19 -6.93 2.17
N GLY A 44 -4.82 -8.07 2.76
CA GLY A 44 -4.84 -9.38 2.10
C GLY A 44 -3.49 -9.83 1.55
N ALA A 45 -3.50 -10.47 0.37
CA ALA A 45 -2.31 -11.15 -0.17
C ALA A 45 -1.13 -10.20 -0.45
N GLY A 46 -1.40 -8.96 -0.88
CA GLY A 46 -0.36 -7.96 -1.10
C GLY A 46 0.43 -7.64 0.17
N ASP A 47 -0.28 -7.43 1.27
CA ASP A 47 0.32 -7.18 2.59
C ASP A 47 1.18 -8.37 3.04
N ALA A 48 0.68 -9.60 2.85
CA ALA A 48 1.40 -10.81 3.23
C ALA A 48 2.70 -11.01 2.43
N ILE A 49 2.68 -10.75 1.12
CA ILE A 49 3.87 -10.83 0.27
C ILE A 49 4.88 -9.77 0.70
N LEU A 50 4.42 -8.52 0.90
CA LEU A 50 5.28 -7.41 1.30
C LEU A 50 5.91 -7.64 2.67
N TYR A 51 5.14 -8.13 3.63
CA TYR A 51 5.65 -8.47 4.96
C TYR A 51 6.72 -9.55 4.89
N ARG A 52 6.46 -10.66 4.19
CA ARG A 52 7.39 -11.78 4.07
C ARG A 52 8.68 -11.40 3.34
N SER A 53 8.58 -10.63 2.25
CA SER A 53 9.76 -10.17 1.52
C SER A 53 10.62 -9.24 2.38
N THR A 54 9.98 -8.31 3.10
CA THR A 54 10.69 -7.40 4.02
C THR A 54 11.37 -8.16 5.15
N MET A 55 10.69 -9.14 5.76
CA MET A 55 11.26 -10.02 6.78
C MET A 55 12.46 -10.81 6.24
N ALA A 56 12.35 -11.37 5.03
CA ALA A 56 13.45 -12.09 4.41
C ALA A 56 14.67 -11.18 4.17
N LEU A 57 14.44 -10.00 3.59
CA LEU A 57 15.51 -9.02 3.32
C LEU A 57 16.20 -8.57 4.60
N THR A 58 15.44 -8.28 5.66
CA THR A 58 16.00 -7.84 6.94
C THR A 58 16.81 -8.95 7.63
N VAL A 59 16.28 -10.17 7.71
CA VAL A 59 17.02 -11.30 8.31
C VAL A 59 18.31 -11.60 7.55
N LEU A 60 18.24 -11.65 6.21
CA LEU A 60 19.42 -11.87 5.37
C LEU A 60 20.43 -10.72 5.48
N GLY A 61 19.95 -9.48 5.43
CA GLY A 61 20.78 -8.29 5.55
C GLY A 61 21.48 -8.21 6.91
N THR A 62 20.78 -8.52 8.01
CA THR A 62 21.37 -8.58 9.34
C THR A 62 22.43 -9.69 9.43
N GLY A 63 22.14 -10.88 8.91
CA GLY A 63 23.13 -11.98 8.87
C GLY A 63 24.38 -11.60 8.09
N TYR A 64 24.22 -10.95 6.94
CA TYR A 64 25.34 -10.47 6.12
C TYR A 64 26.15 -9.38 6.84
N ALA A 65 25.48 -8.42 7.47
CA ALA A 65 26.15 -7.37 8.24
C ALA A 65 26.97 -7.95 9.41
N LEU A 66 26.45 -8.97 10.11
CA LEU A 66 27.19 -9.66 11.17
C LEU A 66 28.41 -10.42 10.62
N TYR A 67 28.26 -11.10 9.47
CA TYR A 67 29.38 -11.76 8.80
C TYR A 67 30.50 -10.77 8.45
N GLU A 68 30.15 -9.65 7.81
CA GLU A 68 31.11 -8.60 7.47
C GLU A 68 31.74 -7.98 8.71
N LEU A 69 30.96 -7.74 9.76
CA LEU A 69 31.47 -7.23 11.03
C LEU A 69 32.52 -8.17 11.64
N ILE A 70 32.24 -9.47 11.69
CA ILE A 70 33.17 -10.48 12.23
C ILE A 70 34.43 -10.56 11.34
N SER A 71 34.26 -10.58 10.02
CA SER A 71 35.35 -10.58 9.03
C SER A 71 36.25 -9.35 9.16
N ALA A 72 35.68 -8.20 9.50
CA ALA A 72 36.42 -6.96 9.72
C ALA A 72 37.07 -6.90 11.12
N ALA A 73 36.43 -7.45 12.15
CA ALA A 73 36.91 -7.39 13.52
C ALA A 73 38.06 -8.37 13.81
N LEU A 74 38.12 -9.50 13.10
CA LEU A 74 39.15 -10.52 13.34
C LEU A 74 40.36 -10.35 12.39
N PRO A 75 41.59 -10.58 12.88
CA PRO A 75 42.78 -10.48 12.06
C PRO A 75 42.76 -11.55 10.97
N LYS A 76 42.88 -11.12 9.71
CA LYS A 76 43.01 -12.03 8.57
C LYS A 76 44.42 -12.58 8.53
N LYS A 77 44.55 -13.90 8.44
CA LYS A 77 45.86 -14.56 8.29
C LYS A 77 46.49 -14.06 6.98
N LYS A 78 47.61 -13.36 7.09
CA LYS A 78 48.43 -13.02 5.91
C LYS A 78 49.09 -14.31 5.45
N VAL A 79 48.88 -14.66 4.18
CA VAL A 79 49.69 -15.66 3.48
C VAL A 79 51.06 -15.04 3.22
#